data_AF-A0AAJ4S227-F1
#
_entry.id   AF-A0AAJ4S227-F1
#
_cell.length_a   1.000
_cell.length_b   1.000
_cell.length_c   1.000
_cell.angle_alpha   90.00
_cell.angle_beta   90.00
_cell.angle_gamma   90.00
#
_symmetry.space_group_name_H-M   'P 1'
#
loop_
_entity.id
_entity.type
_entity.pdbx_description
1 polymer ?
#
loop_
_entity_poly.entity_id
_entity_poly.type
_entity_poly.pdbx_seq_one_letter_code
_entity_poly.pdbx_strand_id
1 'polypeptide(L)'
;MAGTESLPDFSALNLPEREVLRLLAQGHTAKSIATLTGKSEGSVNERLREARRKTGIASSRELARLVAHAEPPKNRDEQIGVDGMPAGDAPGLRWSAWRGPRSMGVIAMAFIIGAAALGAILLASQDTPATASSVAADPLLAGSWSAQTPSPASLAELHTRLRGESRDVVWAGQTEPAVKARYARIVGPNETLRVTCGATLCEVAGVLPEGEKGSATLKAVQNHALYADITKLGFASDLFTVTSAERKKLVFVSYWRRK
;
A
#
# COMPACT_ATOMS: atom_id res chain seq x y z
N MET A 1 -26.95 11.51 -35.77
CA MET A 1 -27.60 11.09 -34.51
C MET A 1 -26.67 11.49 -33.37
N ALA A 2 -26.89 12.65 -32.77
CA ALA A 2 -26.08 13.14 -31.65
C ALA A 2 -26.59 12.45 -30.38
N GLY A 3 -25.79 11.56 -29.81
CA GLY A 3 -26.07 10.97 -28.51
C GLY A 3 -25.92 12.04 -27.44
N THR A 4 -27.01 12.36 -26.75
CA THR A 4 -26.98 13.07 -25.47
C THR A 4 -26.29 12.18 -24.46
N GLU A 5 -24.97 12.38 -24.26
CA GLU A 5 -24.28 11.85 -23.09
C GLU A 5 -24.90 12.50 -21.85
N SER A 6 -25.77 11.74 -21.17
CA SER A 6 -26.33 12.11 -19.88
C SER A 6 -25.18 12.35 -18.91
N LEU A 7 -24.95 13.61 -18.53
CA LEU A 7 -24.01 13.95 -17.47
C LEU A 7 -24.37 13.14 -16.22
N PRO A 8 -23.40 12.52 -15.52
CA PRO A 8 -23.69 11.75 -14.31
C PRO A 8 -24.32 12.66 -13.26
N ASP A 9 -25.40 12.21 -12.63
CA ASP A 9 -26.02 12.96 -11.55
C ASP A 9 -25.14 12.89 -10.29
N PHE A 10 -24.49 14.00 -9.94
CA PHE A 10 -23.66 14.13 -8.73
C PHE A 10 -24.46 14.53 -7.48
N SER A 11 -25.79 14.70 -7.59
CA SER A 11 -26.66 15.08 -6.46
C SER A 11 -26.62 14.05 -5.31
N ALA A 12 -26.35 12.79 -5.64
CA ALA A 12 -26.22 11.69 -4.68
C ALA A 12 -24.95 11.77 -3.80
N LEU A 13 -23.97 12.63 -4.15
CA LEU A 13 -22.70 12.74 -3.44
C LEU A 13 -22.78 13.71 -2.25
N ASN A 14 -22.36 13.23 -1.08
CA ASN A 14 -22.31 14.03 0.13
C ASN A 14 -21.11 15.00 0.09
N LEU A 15 -21.14 16.10 0.87
CA LEU A 15 -20.05 17.09 0.91
C LEU A 15 -18.65 16.47 1.14
N PRO A 16 -18.47 15.50 2.06
CA PRO A 16 -17.16 14.89 2.26
C PRO A 16 -16.70 13.99 1.12
N GLU A 17 -17.62 13.45 0.32
CA GLU A 17 -17.29 12.61 -0.85
C GLU A 17 -16.84 13.50 -2.01
N ARG A 18 -17.56 14.61 -2.25
CA ARG A 18 -17.16 15.65 -3.21
C ARG A 18 -15.80 16.24 -2.89
N GLU A 19 -15.54 16.57 -1.62
CA GLU A 19 -14.25 17.13 -1.23
C GLU A 19 -13.07 16.19 -1.50
N VAL A 20 -13.25 14.88 -1.24
CA VAL A 20 -12.21 13.88 -1.54
C VAL A 20 -12.00 13.74 -3.05
N LEU A 21 -13.06 13.78 -3.86
CA LEU A 21 -12.98 13.74 -5.32
C LEU A 21 -12.32 14.99 -5.90
N ARG A 22 -12.62 16.17 -5.34
CA ARG A 22 -12.00 17.45 -5.72
C ARG A 22 -10.48 17.43 -5.51
N LEU A 23 -10.04 16.93 -4.36
CA LEU A 23 -8.61 16.77 -4.07
C LEU A 23 -7.96 15.72 -4.99
N LEU A 24 -8.67 14.63 -5.29
CA LEU A 24 -8.19 13.61 -6.23
C LEU A 24 -8.02 14.17 -7.65
N ALA A 25 -8.93 15.05 -8.09
CA ALA A 25 -8.85 15.75 -9.38
C ALA A 25 -7.65 16.70 -9.45
N GLN A 26 -7.23 17.28 -8.32
CA GLN A 26 -6.03 18.12 -8.20
C GLN A 26 -4.72 17.31 -8.18
N GLY A 27 -4.80 15.98 -8.28
CA GLY A 27 -3.63 15.10 -8.29
C GLY A 27 -3.21 14.60 -6.90
N HIS A 28 -3.98 14.86 -5.85
CA HIS A 28 -3.70 14.29 -4.53
C HIS A 28 -3.97 12.78 -4.51
N THR A 29 -3.13 12.03 -3.80
CA THR A 29 -3.35 10.60 -3.51
C THR A 29 -4.22 10.43 -2.27
N ALA A 30 -4.81 9.24 -2.07
CA ALA A 30 -5.57 8.94 -0.85
C ALA A 30 -4.77 9.23 0.43
N LYS A 31 -3.47 8.91 0.43
CA LYS A 31 -2.54 9.19 1.52
C LYS A 31 -2.35 10.68 1.79
N SER A 32 -2.16 11.51 0.76
CA SER A 32 -2.05 12.96 0.96
C SER A 32 -3.37 13.59 1.38
N ILE A 33 -4.51 13.11 0.87
CA ILE A 33 -5.84 13.57 1.27
C ILE A 33 -6.11 13.24 2.74
N ALA A 34 -5.75 12.05 3.18
CA ALA A 34 -5.84 11.63 4.58
C ALA A 34 -5.09 12.60 5.50
N THR A 35 -3.87 12.97 5.10
CA THR A 35 -3.03 13.92 5.83
C THR A 35 -3.65 15.32 5.85
N LEU A 36 -4.15 15.81 4.71
CA LEU A 36 -4.76 17.15 4.59
C LEU A 36 -6.07 17.29 5.36
N THR A 37 -6.87 16.21 5.43
CA THR A 37 -8.21 16.23 6.05
C THR A 37 -8.23 15.73 7.49
N GLY A 38 -7.08 15.34 8.04
CA GLY A 38 -6.99 14.74 9.38
C GLY A 38 -7.70 13.39 9.51
N LYS A 39 -7.87 12.66 8.40
CA LYS A 39 -8.57 11.36 8.35
C LYS A 39 -7.58 10.21 8.14
N SER A 40 -8.02 8.98 8.38
CA SER A 40 -7.25 7.80 7.98
C SER A 40 -7.36 7.55 6.48
N GLU A 41 -6.32 6.98 5.88
CA GLU A 41 -6.32 6.57 4.46
C GLU A 41 -7.45 5.59 4.15
N GLY A 42 -7.72 4.64 5.07
CA GLY A 42 -8.87 3.73 4.95
C GLY A 42 -10.21 4.47 4.88
N SER A 43 -10.41 5.53 5.67
CA SER A 43 -11.63 6.35 5.60
C SER A 43 -11.76 7.11 4.28
N VAL A 44 -10.64 7.57 3.71
CA VAL A 44 -10.63 8.21 2.39
C VAL A 44 -11.00 7.21 1.29
N ASN A 45 -10.41 6.01 1.32
CA ASN A 45 -10.69 4.95 0.35
C ASN A 45 -12.14 4.45 0.43
N GLU A 46 -12.69 4.32 1.63
CA GLU A 46 -14.10 3.93 1.80
C GLU A 46 -15.05 5.00 1.23
N ARG A 47 -14.74 6.29 1.42
CA ARG A 47 -15.51 7.39 0.80
C ARG A 47 -15.42 7.37 -0.73
N LEU A 48 -14.25 7.08 -1.29
CA LEU A 48 -14.09 6.90 -2.73
C LEU A 48 -14.85 5.68 -3.26
N ARG A 49 -14.94 4.60 -2.48
CA ARG A 49 -15.75 3.43 -2.80
C ARG A 49 -17.24 3.76 -2.77
N GLU A 50 -17.69 4.49 -1.75
CA GLU A 50 -19.08 4.90 -1.61
C GLU A 50 -19.50 5.83 -2.75
N ALA A 51 -18.66 6.81 -3.10
CA ALA A 51 -18.91 7.70 -4.22
C ALA A 51 -19.07 6.94 -5.56
N ARG A 52 -18.24 5.91 -5.80
CA ARG A 52 -18.38 5.03 -6.97
C ARG A 52 -19.67 4.22 -6.94
N ARG A 53 -20.05 3.68 -5.77
CA ARG A 53 -21.29 2.92 -5.60
C ARG A 53 -22.52 3.77 -5.89
N LYS A 54 -22.51 5.03 -5.46
CA LYS A 54 -23.60 6.01 -5.67
C LYS A 54 -23.71 6.48 -7.10
N THR A 55 -22.59 6.63 -7.80
CA THR A 55 -22.55 7.20 -9.16
C THR A 55 -22.49 6.16 -10.27
N GLY A 56 -22.25 4.88 -9.93
CA GLY A 56 -22.08 3.80 -10.91
C GLY A 56 -20.75 3.82 -11.66
N ILE A 57 -19.89 4.81 -11.43
CA ILE A 57 -18.61 4.95 -12.13
C ILE A 57 -17.54 4.10 -11.44
N ALA A 58 -16.95 3.14 -12.16
CA ALA A 58 -16.00 2.18 -11.59
C ALA A 58 -14.65 2.79 -11.16
N SER A 59 -14.25 3.91 -11.76
CA SER A 59 -12.96 4.56 -11.53
C SER A 59 -13.11 5.86 -10.74
N SER A 60 -12.51 5.90 -9.55
CA SER A 60 -12.49 7.13 -8.73
C SER A 60 -11.76 8.28 -9.42
N ARG A 61 -10.75 7.99 -10.26
CA ARG A 61 -10.05 9.02 -11.03
C ARG A 61 -10.91 9.60 -12.13
N GLU A 62 -11.70 8.75 -12.78
CA GLU A 62 -12.63 9.21 -13.81
C GLU A 62 -13.77 10.01 -13.18
N LEU A 63 -14.33 9.51 -12.07
CA LEU A 63 -15.31 10.24 -11.29
C LEU A 63 -14.78 11.61 -10.81
N ALA A 64 -13.53 11.69 -10.38
CA ALA A 64 -12.91 12.95 -9.97
C ALA A 64 -12.78 13.95 -11.12
N ARG A 65 -12.44 13.50 -12.34
CA ARG A 65 -12.41 14.36 -13.52
C ARG A 65 -13.81 14.89 -13.85
N LEU A 66 -14.81 14.01 -13.84
CA LEU A 66 -16.18 14.39 -14.15
C LEU A 66 -16.74 15.37 -13.11
N VAL A 67 -16.44 15.18 -11.83
CA VAL A 67 -16.77 16.15 -10.77
C VAL A 67 -16.04 17.48 -10.98
N ALA A 68 -14.77 17.47 -11.38
CA ALA A 68 -14.01 18.70 -11.67
C ALA A 68 -14.47 19.44 -12.94
N HIS A 69 -15.10 18.73 -13.89
CA HIS A 69 -15.74 19.35 -15.05
C HIS A 69 -17.14 19.90 -14.73
N ALA A 70 -17.86 19.26 -13.81
CA ALA A 70 -19.19 19.69 -13.37
C ALA A 70 -19.14 20.85 -12.36
N GLU A 71 -18.09 20.91 -11.52
CA GLU A 71 -17.86 22.00 -10.58
C GLU A 71 -16.80 22.95 -11.15
N PRO A 72 -17.15 24.20 -11.54
CA PRO A 72 -16.17 25.13 -12.06
C PRO A 72 -15.07 25.38 -11.01
N PRO A 73 -13.80 25.37 -11.40
CA PRO A 73 -12.70 25.63 -10.47
C PRO A 73 -12.89 27.02 -9.86
N LYS A 74 -12.87 27.12 -8.52
CA LYS A 74 -12.70 28.40 -7.83
C LYS A 74 -11.31 28.93 -8.18
N ASN A 75 -11.25 29.78 -9.21
CA ASN A 75 -10.17 30.66 -9.67
C ASN A 75 -8.73 30.28 -9.27
N ARG A 76 -7.97 29.75 -10.24
CA ARG A 76 -6.51 29.79 -10.24
C ARG A 76 -6.05 30.83 -11.26
N ASP A 77 -6.33 32.09 -10.99
CA ASP A 77 -5.69 33.22 -11.67
C ASP A 77 -4.41 33.58 -10.92
N GLU A 78 -3.33 32.85 -11.17
CA GLU A 78 -1.98 33.40 -11.00
C GLU A 78 -1.19 33.10 -12.26
N GLN A 79 -1.05 34.17 -13.04
CA GLN A 79 -0.30 34.32 -14.26
C GLN A 79 1.15 33.91 -14.02
N ILE A 80 1.62 32.84 -14.67
CA ILE A 80 3.05 32.49 -14.68
C ILE A 80 3.76 33.49 -15.59
N GLY A 81 4.20 34.61 -15.01
CA GLY A 81 5.11 35.57 -15.63
C GLY A 81 6.53 35.05 -15.56
N VAL A 82 7.11 34.72 -16.72
CA VAL A 82 8.53 34.46 -16.90
C VAL A 82 9.16 35.82 -17.19
N ASP A 83 9.97 36.38 -16.27
CA ASP A 83 11.01 37.36 -16.63
C ASP A 83 12.00 37.65 -15.48
N GLY A 84 13.28 37.56 -15.81
CA GLY A 84 14.37 38.44 -15.37
C GLY A 84 14.71 38.58 -13.88
N MET A 85 15.80 37.93 -13.46
CA MET A 85 16.58 38.36 -12.28
C MET A 85 17.17 39.77 -12.53
N PRO A 86 17.20 40.65 -11.53
CA PRO A 86 18.52 41.10 -11.06
C PRO A 86 18.64 41.16 -9.53
N ALA A 87 19.90 41.06 -9.09
CA ALA A 87 20.35 41.09 -7.71
C ALA A 87 20.26 42.48 -7.06
N GLY A 88 20.00 42.52 -5.75
CA GLY A 88 20.14 43.71 -4.91
C GLY A 88 19.62 43.50 -3.48
N ASP A 89 20.48 43.74 -2.49
CA ASP A 89 20.36 43.48 -1.05
C ASP A 89 19.18 44.15 -0.31
N ALA A 90 18.62 43.43 0.69
CA ALA A 90 18.33 43.86 2.08
C ALA A 90 17.34 42.89 2.79
N PRO A 91 17.30 42.85 4.15
CA PRO A 91 17.08 41.60 4.89
C PRO A 91 15.65 41.38 5.41
N GLY A 92 15.30 40.11 5.59
CA GLY A 92 14.28 39.65 6.54
C GLY A 92 13.04 39.00 5.93
N LEU A 93 12.92 37.68 6.05
CA LEU A 93 11.94 37.05 6.95
C LEU A 93 12.23 35.55 7.05
N ARG A 94 12.51 35.11 8.27
CA ARG A 94 12.82 33.73 8.62
C ARG A 94 11.53 32.93 8.54
N TRP A 95 11.44 31.97 7.62
CA TRP A 95 10.34 30.99 7.63
C TRP A 95 10.48 30.10 8.86
N SER A 96 9.56 30.33 9.79
CA SER A 96 9.53 29.78 11.12
C SER A 96 9.18 28.30 11.10
N ALA A 97 9.97 27.55 11.87
CA ALA A 97 9.69 26.18 12.23
C ALA A 97 8.32 26.09 12.92
N TRP A 98 7.37 25.39 12.31
CA TRP A 98 6.17 24.93 12.99
C TRP A 98 6.48 23.62 13.73
N ARG A 99 7.08 23.79 14.90
CA ARG A 99 7.02 22.82 16.00
C ARG A 99 6.07 23.36 17.06
N GLY A 100 5.14 22.54 17.52
CA GLY A 100 4.40 22.73 18.77
C GLY A 100 3.28 21.69 18.92
N PRO A 101 2.92 21.28 20.14
CA PRO A 101 3.80 20.54 21.03
C PRO A 101 3.22 19.17 21.41
N ARG A 102 4.10 18.27 21.83
CA ARG A 102 3.75 17.09 22.64
C ARG A 102 3.48 17.56 24.06
N SER A 103 2.30 17.29 24.61
CA SER A 103 2.06 17.29 26.05
C SER A 103 1.55 15.90 26.48
N MET A 104 2.36 15.30 27.35
CA MET A 104 2.02 14.17 28.22
C MET A 104 0.83 14.49 29.13
N GLY A 105 0.09 13.47 29.58
CA GLY A 105 -0.60 13.55 30.88
C GLY A 105 -2.01 12.96 30.97
N VAL A 106 -2.09 11.70 31.39
CA VAL A 106 -2.88 11.19 32.54
C VAL A 106 -4.40 11.48 32.63
N ILE A 107 -5.18 10.39 32.53
CA ILE A 107 -6.32 9.94 33.37
C ILE A 107 -7.39 10.96 33.82
N ALA A 108 -8.64 10.74 33.36
CA ALA A 108 -9.94 10.77 34.07
C ALA A 108 -11.04 10.93 33.00
N MET A 109 -12.22 10.31 33.00
CA MET A 109 -13.01 9.73 34.07
C MET A 109 -14.03 8.76 33.44
N ALA A 110 -14.52 7.85 34.27
CA ALA A 110 -15.40 6.74 33.96
C ALA A 110 -16.83 7.16 33.60
N PHE A 111 -17.50 6.31 32.83
CA PHE A 111 -18.94 6.05 32.99
C PHE A 111 -19.09 4.61 33.49
N ILE A 112 -19.46 4.49 34.77
CA ILE A 112 -19.91 3.29 35.47
C ILE A 112 -21.43 3.18 35.18
N ILE A 113 -22.02 2.02 34.86
CA ILE A 113 -22.78 1.08 35.72
C ILE A 113 -23.63 0.25 34.72
N GLY A 114 -23.84 -1.07 34.79
CA GLY A 114 -23.47 -2.02 35.83
C GLY A 114 -24.02 -3.44 35.65
N ALA A 115 -23.87 -4.19 36.75
CA ALA A 115 -24.54 -5.41 37.21
C ALA A 115 -24.31 -6.77 36.49
N ALA A 116 -23.32 -7.49 37.04
CA ALA A 116 -23.46 -8.80 37.71
C ALA A 116 -24.17 -9.98 37.01
N ALA A 117 -23.39 -11.03 36.73
CA ALA A 117 -23.77 -12.41 37.07
C ALA A 117 -22.51 -13.28 37.22
N LEU A 118 -22.36 -13.89 38.40
CA LEU A 118 -21.43 -14.98 38.69
C LEU A 118 -21.89 -16.25 37.95
N GLY A 119 -20.96 -16.95 37.30
CA GLY A 119 -21.23 -18.25 36.70
C GLY A 119 -19.94 -18.94 36.27
N ALA A 120 -19.41 -19.80 37.15
CA ALA A 120 -18.27 -20.66 36.87
C ALA A 120 -18.60 -21.69 35.79
N ILE A 121 -17.81 -21.76 34.71
CA ILE A 121 -17.71 -22.96 33.86
C ILE A 121 -16.26 -23.12 33.41
N LEU A 122 -15.59 -24.14 33.97
CA LEU A 122 -14.48 -24.86 33.36
C LEU A 122 -15.03 -25.88 32.37
N LEU A 123 -14.23 -26.16 31.33
CA LEU A 123 -14.40 -27.16 30.25
C LEU A 123 -15.47 -26.88 29.19
N ALA A 124 -15.01 -26.59 27.97
CA ALA A 124 -15.11 -27.52 26.82
C ALA A 124 -14.93 -26.75 25.50
N SER A 125 -14.05 -27.31 24.67
CA SER A 125 -13.94 -27.22 23.21
C SER A 125 -14.95 -26.34 22.48
N GLN A 126 -14.44 -25.30 21.81
CA GLN A 126 -15.09 -24.79 20.61
C GLN A 126 -14.05 -24.69 19.50
N ASP A 127 -13.95 -25.78 18.74
CA ASP A 127 -13.66 -25.76 17.32
C ASP A 127 -14.50 -24.65 16.68
N THR A 128 -13.86 -23.57 16.26
CA THR A 128 -14.48 -22.61 15.35
C THR A 128 -14.11 -23.06 13.93
N PRO A 129 -15.07 -23.53 13.11
CA PRO A 129 -14.83 -23.62 11.69
C PRO A 129 -14.72 -22.19 11.18
N ALA A 130 -13.54 -21.82 10.69
CA ALA A 130 -13.38 -20.64 9.88
C ALA A 130 -14.35 -20.76 8.70
N THR A 131 -15.32 -19.84 8.65
CA THR A 131 -16.18 -19.64 7.49
C THR A 131 -15.29 -19.33 6.31
N ALA A 132 -14.98 -20.34 5.49
CA ALA A 132 -14.40 -20.13 4.18
C ALA A 132 -15.38 -19.27 3.39
N SER A 133 -15.00 -18.02 3.11
CA SER A 133 -15.64 -17.27 2.03
C SER A 133 -15.36 -18.03 0.74
N SER A 134 -16.33 -18.81 0.28
CA SER A 134 -16.39 -19.22 -1.10
C SER A 134 -16.65 -17.96 -1.92
N VAL A 135 -15.59 -17.32 -2.41
CA VAL A 135 -15.72 -16.39 -3.52
C VAL A 135 -16.27 -17.23 -4.66
N ALA A 136 -17.53 -16.97 -5.03
CA ALA A 136 -18.14 -17.58 -6.20
C ALA A 136 -17.20 -17.38 -7.39
N ALA A 137 -16.80 -18.48 -8.02
CA ALA A 137 -15.92 -18.45 -9.17
C ALA A 137 -16.58 -17.60 -10.28
N ASP A 138 -15.85 -16.63 -10.81
CA ASP A 138 -16.29 -15.84 -11.94
C ASP A 138 -16.46 -16.77 -13.16
N PRO A 139 -17.67 -16.88 -13.75
CA PRO A 139 -17.92 -17.76 -14.89
C PRO A 139 -17.10 -17.39 -16.13
N LEU A 140 -16.53 -16.17 -16.22
CA LEU A 140 -15.60 -15.78 -17.29
C LEU A 140 -14.20 -16.38 -17.12
N LEU A 141 -13.82 -16.76 -15.90
CA LEU A 141 -12.52 -17.36 -15.57
C LEU A 141 -12.62 -18.87 -15.30
N ALA A 142 -13.84 -19.42 -15.29
CA ALA A 142 -14.13 -20.84 -15.13
C ALA A 142 -13.72 -21.62 -16.39
N GLY A 143 -12.42 -21.83 -16.54
CA GLY A 143 -11.81 -22.53 -17.69
C GLY A 143 -10.49 -21.93 -18.15
N SER A 144 -10.12 -20.72 -17.70
CA SER A 144 -8.82 -20.12 -18.02
C SER A 144 -7.68 -20.67 -17.16
N TRP A 145 -8.00 -21.31 -16.02
CA TRP A 145 -7.02 -21.94 -15.15
C TRP A 145 -7.22 -23.44 -15.17
N SER A 146 -6.47 -24.09 -16.07
CA SER A 146 -6.09 -25.48 -15.92
C SER A 146 -5.69 -25.73 -14.47
N ALA A 147 -6.26 -26.78 -13.90
CA ALA A 147 -5.85 -27.37 -12.64
C ALA A 147 -4.31 -27.47 -12.55
N GLN A 148 -3.80 -27.34 -11.32
CA GLN A 148 -2.37 -27.24 -10.93
C GLN A 148 -1.68 -25.88 -11.12
N THR A 149 -2.30 -24.80 -10.66
CA THR A 149 -1.51 -23.78 -9.94
C THR A 149 -1.84 -23.90 -8.46
N PRO A 150 -0.86 -24.20 -7.57
CA PRO A 150 -1.07 -23.95 -6.15
C PRO A 150 -1.60 -22.53 -6.03
N SER A 151 -2.67 -22.33 -5.26
CA SER A 151 -3.05 -20.99 -4.80
C SER A 151 -1.77 -20.21 -4.45
N PRO A 152 -1.62 -18.93 -4.86
CA PRO A 152 -0.43 -18.18 -4.49
C PRO A 152 -0.31 -18.27 -2.97
N ALA A 153 0.68 -19.04 -2.52
CA ALA A 153 0.86 -19.34 -1.11
C ALA A 153 0.89 -18.01 -0.36
N SER A 154 0.10 -17.90 0.70
CA SER A 154 0.09 -16.67 1.49
C SER A 154 1.52 -16.39 1.98
N LEU A 155 1.86 -15.11 2.22
CA LEU A 155 3.18 -14.77 2.75
C LEU A 155 3.54 -15.56 4.01
N ALA A 156 2.55 -15.78 4.89
CA ALA A 156 2.72 -16.57 6.10
C ALA A 156 3.04 -18.03 5.80
N GLU A 157 2.40 -18.62 4.78
CA GLU A 157 2.68 -19.97 4.33
C GLU A 157 4.09 -20.10 3.74
N LEU A 158 4.52 -19.17 2.87
CA LEU A 158 5.87 -19.16 2.31
C LEU A 158 6.94 -18.98 3.39
N HIS A 159 6.70 -18.09 4.35
CA HIS A 159 7.59 -17.91 5.49
C HIS A 159 7.71 -19.21 6.29
N THR A 160 6.57 -19.80 6.64
CA THR A 160 6.53 -21.04 7.43
C THR A 160 7.21 -22.19 6.68
N ARG A 161 6.99 -22.30 5.37
CA ARG A 161 7.64 -23.29 4.51
C ARG A 161 9.15 -23.12 4.47
N LEU A 162 9.64 -21.89 4.27
CA LEU A 162 11.08 -21.61 4.30
C LEU A 162 11.71 -21.98 5.65
N ARG A 163 11.02 -21.67 6.75
CA ARG A 163 11.51 -21.99 8.10
C ARG A 163 11.45 -23.48 8.42
N GLY A 164 10.55 -24.23 7.77
CA GLY A 164 10.37 -25.66 7.96
C GLY A 164 11.20 -26.55 7.02
N GLU A 165 11.69 -26.02 5.88
CA GLU A 165 12.53 -26.81 4.98
C GLU A 165 13.98 -26.92 5.48
N SER A 166 14.63 -28.04 5.16
CA SER A 166 16.05 -28.21 5.43
C SER A 166 16.88 -27.23 4.58
N ARG A 167 18.05 -26.83 5.09
CA ARG A 167 18.93 -25.90 4.39
C ARG A 167 19.97 -26.65 3.57
N ASP A 168 20.00 -26.39 2.27
CA ASP A 168 21.12 -26.80 1.39
C ASP A 168 22.28 -25.81 1.59
N VAL A 169 23.26 -26.19 2.43
CA VAL A 169 24.34 -25.29 2.87
C VAL A 169 25.21 -24.82 1.71
N VAL A 170 25.47 -25.70 0.73
CA VAL A 170 26.33 -25.40 -0.42
C VAL A 170 25.61 -24.44 -1.36
N TRP A 171 24.37 -24.75 -1.73
CA TRP A 171 23.57 -23.89 -2.60
C TRP A 171 23.27 -22.55 -1.95
N ALA A 172 22.80 -22.53 -0.70
CA ALA A 172 22.48 -21.31 0.02
C ALA A 172 23.72 -20.43 0.23
N GLY A 173 24.88 -21.03 0.55
CA GLY A 173 26.14 -20.31 0.75
C GLY A 173 26.62 -19.53 -0.48
N GLN A 174 26.31 -20.01 -1.69
CA GLN A 174 26.61 -19.31 -2.93
C GLN A 174 25.49 -18.37 -3.37
N THR A 175 24.25 -18.78 -3.16
CA THR A 175 23.06 -18.10 -3.70
C THR A 175 22.69 -16.86 -2.89
N GLU A 176 22.73 -16.92 -1.56
CA GLU A 176 22.42 -15.78 -0.69
C GLU A 176 23.29 -14.54 -0.98
N PRO A 177 24.64 -14.63 -1.02
CA PRO A 177 25.46 -13.46 -1.33
C PRO A 177 25.22 -12.98 -2.77
N ALA A 178 24.99 -13.91 -3.72
CA ALA A 178 24.69 -13.55 -5.08
C ALA A 178 23.39 -12.72 -5.16
N VAL A 179 22.29 -13.23 -4.63
CA VAL A 179 20.98 -12.54 -4.59
C VAL A 179 21.09 -11.22 -3.82
N LYS A 180 21.74 -11.22 -2.66
CA LYS A 180 21.93 -10.01 -1.84
C LYS A 180 22.63 -8.91 -2.62
N ALA A 181 23.68 -9.23 -3.38
CA ALA A 181 24.39 -8.25 -4.20
C ALA A 181 23.50 -7.63 -5.29
N ARG A 182 22.57 -8.40 -5.90
CA ARG A 182 21.65 -7.86 -6.92
C ARG A 182 20.66 -6.88 -6.31
N TYR A 183 20.06 -7.24 -5.17
CA TYR A 183 19.16 -6.35 -4.43
C TYR A 183 19.87 -5.11 -3.88
N ALA A 184 21.11 -5.24 -3.40
CA ALA A 184 21.89 -4.12 -2.86
C ALA A 184 22.17 -3.02 -3.91
N ARG A 185 22.21 -3.35 -5.21
CA ARG A 185 22.31 -2.33 -6.29
C ARG A 185 21.08 -1.41 -6.34
N ILE A 186 19.94 -1.85 -5.80
CA ILE A 186 18.67 -1.13 -5.85
C ILE A 186 18.37 -0.48 -4.50
N VAL A 187 18.47 -1.24 -3.41
CA VAL A 187 18.13 -0.76 -2.06
C VAL A 187 19.31 -0.11 -1.33
N GLY A 188 20.50 -0.18 -1.91
CA GLY A 188 21.76 0.22 -1.31
C GLY A 188 22.38 -0.89 -0.42
N PRO A 189 23.67 -0.76 -0.06
CA PRO A 189 24.28 -1.60 0.96
C PRO A 189 23.65 -1.23 2.30
N ASN A 190 22.75 -2.09 2.79
CA ASN A 190 22.06 -1.86 4.04
C ASN A 190 22.11 -3.15 4.88
N GLU A 191 22.47 -3.02 6.15
CA GLU A 191 22.48 -4.13 7.13
C GLU A 191 21.09 -4.77 7.28
N THR A 192 20.03 -4.03 6.94
CA THR A 192 18.65 -4.51 6.98
C THR A 192 18.25 -5.40 5.78
N LEU A 193 19.06 -5.45 4.71
CA LEU A 193 18.85 -6.38 3.60
C LEU A 193 19.32 -7.78 4.00
N ARG A 194 18.36 -8.69 4.11
CA ARG A 194 18.56 -10.09 4.49
C ARG A 194 18.10 -10.99 3.37
N VAL A 195 18.91 -12.01 3.09
CA VAL A 195 18.54 -13.11 2.19
C VAL A 195 18.70 -14.39 2.99
N THR A 196 17.65 -15.20 3.05
CA THR A 196 17.64 -16.50 3.71
C THR A 196 17.12 -17.55 2.74
N CYS A 197 17.92 -18.56 2.44
CA CYS A 197 17.56 -19.67 1.58
C CYS A 197 17.49 -20.99 2.37
N GLY A 198 16.49 -21.82 2.07
CA GLY A 198 16.43 -23.20 2.50
C GLY A 198 16.91 -24.13 1.38
N ALA A 199 16.21 -25.24 1.13
CA ALA A 199 16.54 -26.16 0.04
C ALA A 199 15.93 -25.72 -1.29
N THR A 200 14.73 -25.12 -1.26
CA THR A 200 13.92 -24.85 -2.46
C THR A 200 13.44 -23.42 -2.56
N LEU A 201 13.46 -22.66 -1.46
CA LEU A 201 12.94 -21.31 -1.39
C LEU A 201 13.98 -20.34 -0.83
N CYS A 202 13.98 -19.11 -1.31
CA CYS A 202 14.74 -18.01 -0.72
C CYS A 202 13.81 -16.85 -0.37
N GLU A 203 13.93 -16.31 0.83
CA GLU A 203 13.31 -15.05 1.27
C GLU A 203 14.33 -13.92 1.18
N VAL A 204 13.94 -12.83 0.55
CA VAL A 204 14.66 -11.56 0.53
C VAL A 204 13.81 -10.53 1.27
N ALA A 205 14.31 -10.02 2.38
CA ALA A 205 13.63 -9.01 3.18
C ALA A 205 14.52 -7.77 3.34
N GLY A 206 13.92 -6.59 3.25
CA GLY A 206 14.65 -5.34 3.41
C GLY A 206 13.75 -4.18 3.82
N VAL A 207 14.38 -3.11 4.30
CA VAL A 207 13.68 -1.87 4.67
C VAL A 207 13.87 -0.86 3.54
N LEU A 208 12.76 -0.26 3.11
CA LEU A 208 12.75 0.84 2.15
C LEU A 208 12.89 2.19 2.87
N PRO A 209 13.57 3.17 2.25
CA PRO A 209 13.58 4.54 2.75
C PRO A 209 12.15 5.13 2.76
N GLU A 210 11.91 6.13 3.59
CA GLU A 210 10.63 6.85 3.58
C GLU A 210 10.52 7.83 2.39
N GLY A 211 9.31 8.25 2.06
CA GLY A 211 9.05 9.26 1.02
C GLY A 211 9.24 8.74 -0.41
N GLU A 212 9.48 9.67 -1.35
CA GLU A 212 9.57 9.37 -2.78
C GLU A 212 10.69 8.39 -3.13
N LYS A 213 11.83 8.49 -2.41
CA LYS A 213 12.95 7.54 -2.56
C LYS A 213 12.49 6.11 -2.30
N GLY A 214 11.65 5.89 -1.28
CA GLY A 214 11.06 4.59 -0.97
C GLY A 214 10.21 4.05 -2.10
N SER A 215 9.35 4.89 -2.66
CA SER A 215 8.49 4.52 -3.79
C SER A 215 9.29 4.22 -5.06
N ALA A 216 10.35 4.98 -5.34
CA ALA A 216 11.24 4.72 -6.47
C ALA A 216 12.03 3.41 -6.29
N THR A 217 12.59 3.20 -5.10
CA THR A 217 13.27 1.93 -4.75
C THR A 217 12.31 0.75 -4.85
N LEU A 218 11.07 0.88 -4.37
CA LEU A 218 10.05 -0.16 -4.49
C LEU A 218 9.79 -0.54 -5.95
N LYS A 219 9.55 0.44 -6.83
CA LYS A 219 9.36 0.19 -8.26
C LYS A 219 10.56 -0.51 -8.89
N ALA A 220 11.78 -0.13 -8.48
CA ALA A 220 13.00 -0.75 -8.97
C ALA A 220 13.16 -2.21 -8.49
N VAL A 221 12.73 -2.52 -7.26
CA VAL A 221 12.72 -3.91 -6.74
C VAL A 221 11.63 -4.75 -7.43
N GLN A 222 10.53 -4.14 -7.87
CA GLN A 222 9.48 -4.83 -8.64
C GLN A 222 9.78 -4.88 -10.15
N ASN A 223 10.93 -4.35 -10.59
CA ASN A 223 11.22 -4.19 -12.01
C ASN A 223 11.59 -5.53 -12.67
N HIS A 224 11.18 -5.68 -13.93
CA HIS A 224 11.53 -6.80 -14.80
C HIS A 224 13.05 -7.01 -14.95
N ALA A 225 13.85 -5.95 -14.87
CA ALA A 225 15.31 -6.05 -14.94
C ALA A 225 15.89 -6.84 -13.74
N LEU A 226 15.39 -6.61 -12.53
CA LEU A 226 15.82 -7.39 -11.36
C LEU A 226 15.37 -8.84 -11.50
N TYR A 227 14.12 -9.06 -11.95
CA TYR A 227 13.59 -10.41 -12.20
C TYR A 227 14.45 -11.19 -13.20
N ALA A 228 14.80 -10.58 -14.33
CA ALA A 228 15.68 -11.19 -15.33
C ALA A 228 17.08 -11.52 -14.77
N ASP A 229 17.62 -10.69 -13.88
CA ASP A 229 18.92 -10.93 -13.26
C ASP A 229 18.88 -12.04 -12.20
N ILE A 230 17.79 -12.15 -11.43
CA ILE A 230 17.63 -13.22 -10.44
C ILE A 230 17.34 -14.56 -11.12
N THR A 231 16.52 -14.59 -12.17
CA THR A 231 16.22 -15.86 -12.89
C THR A 231 17.45 -16.51 -13.54
N LYS A 232 18.48 -15.72 -13.89
CA LYS A 232 19.80 -16.22 -14.32
C LYS A 232 20.55 -16.98 -13.22
N LEU A 233 20.19 -16.79 -11.95
CA LEU A 233 20.71 -17.56 -10.81
C LEU A 233 19.97 -18.89 -10.59
N GLY A 234 19.05 -19.26 -11.48
CA GLY A 234 18.31 -20.52 -11.38
C GLY A 234 17.00 -20.42 -10.59
N PHE A 235 16.33 -19.27 -10.59
CA PHE A 235 15.01 -19.10 -9.97
C PHE A 235 13.88 -19.10 -11.01
N ALA A 236 12.71 -19.65 -10.64
CA ALA A 236 11.57 -19.88 -11.54
C ALA A 236 10.48 -18.79 -11.44
N SER A 237 10.19 -18.34 -10.23
CA SER A 237 9.10 -17.41 -9.96
C SER A 237 9.34 -16.71 -8.63
N ASP A 238 8.83 -15.49 -8.49
CA ASP A 238 8.77 -14.80 -7.22
C ASP A 238 7.36 -14.43 -6.75
N LEU A 239 7.20 -14.36 -5.43
CA LEU A 239 6.10 -13.63 -4.80
C LEU A 239 6.69 -12.43 -4.08
N PHE A 240 6.27 -11.23 -4.47
CA PHE A 240 6.73 -9.97 -3.89
C PHE A 240 5.60 -9.25 -3.15
N THR A 241 5.85 -8.88 -1.89
CA THR A 241 4.91 -8.06 -1.10
C THR A 241 5.65 -6.97 -0.32
N VAL A 242 4.98 -5.82 -0.16
CA VAL A 242 5.39 -4.76 0.77
C VAL A 242 4.45 -4.75 1.96
N THR A 243 5.01 -4.71 3.15
CA THR A 243 4.27 -4.50 4.40
C THR A 243 4.78 -3.24 5.09
N SER A 244 3.89 -2.46 5.69
CA SER A 244 4.31 -1.35 6.55
C SER A 244 4.57 -1.89 7.94
N ALA A 245 5.78 -1.71 8.48
CA ALA A 245 6.04 -2.02 9.87
C ALA A 245 5.45 -0.93 10.79
N GLU A 246 5.10 -1.32 12.02
CA GLU A 246 4.89 -0.37 13.12
C GLU A 246 6.18 0.47 13.25
N ARG A 247 6.06 1.81 13.22
CA ARG A 247 7.15 2.82 13.17
C ARG A 247 7.58 3.32 11.78
N LYS A 248 6.64 3.52 10.86
CA LYS A 248 6.81 4.30 9.58
C LYS A 248 7.80 3.74 8.55
N LYS A 249 8.47 2.62 8.83
CA LYS A 249 9.38 1.95 7.91
C LYS A 249 8.59 0.99 7.01
N LEU A 250 8.71 1.16 5.70
CA LEU A 250 8.21 0.20 4.74
C LEU A 250 9.18 -0.96 4.66
N VAL A 251 8.68 -2.18 4.84
CA VAL A 251 9.44 -3.42 4.69
C VAL A 251 8.94 -4.09 3.43
N PHE A 252 9.86 -4.62 2.63
CA PHE A 252 9.49 -5.52 1.55
C PHE A 252 9.98 -6.92 1.86
N VAL A 253 9.24 -7.89 1.34
CA VAL A 253 9.59 -9.31 1.36
C VAL A 253 9.33 -9.88 -0.02
N SER A 254 10.30 -10.61 -0.54
CA SER A 254 10.24 -11.30 -1.83
C SER A 254 10.67 -12.74 -1.64
N TYR A 255 9.90 -13.68 -2.18
CA TYR A 255 10.22 -15.10 -2.13
C TYR A 255 10.58 -15.58 -3.52
N TRP A 256 11.69 -16.31 -3.67
CA TRP A 256 12.15 -16.87 -4.94
C TRP A 256 12.23 -18.39 -4.86
N ARG A 257 11.59 -19.08 -5.80
CA ARG A 257 11.64 -20.54 -5.88
C ARG A 257 12.79 -21.01 -6.77
N ARG A 258 13.61 -21.92 -6.26
CA ARG A 258 14.66 -22.61 -7.00
C ARG A 258 14.03 -23.41 -8.17
N LYS A 259 14.67 -23.36 -9.34
CA LYS A 259 14.34 -24.20 -10.51
C LYS A 259 14.75 -25.64 -10.29
#